data_AF-A0A944S2K6-F1
#
_entry.id   AF-A0A944S2K6-F1
#
_cell.length_a   1.000
_cell.length_b   1.000
_cell.length_c   1.000
_cell.angle_alpha   90.00
_cell.angle_beta   90.00
_cell.angle_gamma   90.00
#
_symmetry.space_group_name_H-M   'P 1'
#
loop_
_entity.id
_entity.type
_entity.pdbx_description
1 polymer ?
#
loop_
_entity_poly.entity_id
_entity_poly.type
_entity_poly.pdbx_seq_one_letter_code
_entity_poly.pdbx_strand_id
1 'polypeptide(L)'
;MPVNVYDLPTLNAVLNTICGTFLLLGYHAIRRHDRARHRRHMLCAVAVSALFFVSYVIYHLQAGSVPYPLHDWTRTLYFVILLPHIVLAAVVAPCVLILLFHAFRGRFDRHARLARLVWPAWIFVSVSGVAVYLMLYQWAGAIASQGN
;
A
#
# COMPACT_ATOMS: atom_id res chain seq x y z
N MET A 1 -12.50 12.47 -19.32
CA MET A 1 -11.33 11.96 -20.07
C MET A 1 -11.17 10.49 -19.70
N PRO A 2 -10.94 9.58 -20.66
CA PRO A 2 -10.69 8.18 -20.34
C PRO A 2 -9.43 8.09 -19.47
N VAL A 3 -9.51 7.33 -18.37
CA VAL A 3 -8.36 7.07 -17.50
C VAL A 3 -7.32 6.34 -18.34
N ASN A 4 -6.14 6.93 -18.52
CA ASN A 4 -5.08 6.33 -19.31
C ASN A 4 -4.29 5.34 -18.43
N VAL A 5 -3.77 4.27 -19.02
CA VAL A 5 -3.07 3.20 -18.29
C VAL A 5 -1.85 3.75 -17.51
N TYR A 6 -1.26 4.84 -18.00
CA TYR A 6 -0.15 5.54 -17.38
C TYR A 6 -0.51 6.37 -16.13
N ASP A 7 -1.80 6.63 -15.87
CA ASP A 7 -2.26 7.35 -14.69
C ASP A 7 -2.46 6.42 -13.47
N LEU A 8 -2.63 5.11 -13.71
CA LEU A 8 -2.88 4.13 -12.64
C LEU A 8 -1.74 4.02 -11.61
N PRO A 9 -0.45 4.11 -11.97
CA PRO A 9 0.64 4.13 -10.99
C PRO A 9 0.55 5.33 -10.03
N THR A 10 0.20 6.51 -10.54
CA THR A 10 0.00 7.72 -9.72
C THR A 10 -1.20 7.55 -8.81
N LEU A 11 -2.32 7.02 -9.34
CA LEU A 11 -3.51 6.69 -8.57
C LEU A 11 -3.17 5.68 -7.45
N ASN A 12 -2.39 4.66 -7.77
CA ASN A 12 -1.95 3.62 -6.83
C ASN A 12 -1.10 4.19 -5.68
N ALA A 13 -0.18 5.13 -5.98
CA ALA A 13 0.61 5.82 -4.96
C ALA A 13 -0.26 6.71 -4.06
N VAL A 14 -1.22 7.44 -4.65
CA VAL A 14 -2.17 8.27 -3.91
C VAL A 14 -3.05 7.41 -2.99
N LEU A 15 -3.61 6.31 -3.51
CA LEU A 15 -4.43 5.39 -2.72
C LEU A 15 -3.65 4.77 -1.55
N ASN A 16 -2.38 4.39 -1.76
CA ASN A 16 -1.53 3.91 -0.66
C ASN A 16 -1.27 4.97 0.40
N THR A 17 -1.05 6.23 -0.02
CA THR A 17 -0.87 7.35 0.91
C THR A 17 -2.12 7.60 1.75
N ILE A 18 -3.30 7.58 1.11
CA ILE A 18 -4.59 7.72 1.78
C ILE A 18 -4.81 6.55 2.75
N CYS A 19 -4.50 5.32 2.34
CA CYS A 19 -4.58 4.14 3.20
C CYS A 19 -3.69 4.30 4.44
N GLY A 20 -2.40 4.65 4.25
CA GLY A 20 -1.46 4.89 5.34
C GLY A 20 -1.95 5.97 6.31
N THR A 21 -2.56 7.04 5.80
CA THR A 21 -3.15 8.10 6.61
C THR A 21 -4.30 7.57 7.47
N PHE A 22 -5.21 6.78 6.90
CA PHE A 22 -6.29 6.16 7.68
C PHE A 22 -5.78 5.19 8.74
N LEU A 23 -4.70 4.44 8.47
CA LEU A 23 -4.08 3.55 9.45
C LEU A 23 -3.47 4.30 10.64
N LEU A 24 -2.83 5.45 10.39
CA LEU A 24 -2.31 6.33 11.44
C LEU A 24 -3.45 6.94 12.27
N LEU A 25 -4.49 7.44 11.62
CA LEU A 25 -5.68 7.99 12.30
C LEU A 25 -6.42 6.90 13.10
N GLY A 26 -6.53 5.69 12.56
CA GLY A 26 -7.09 4.54 13.24
C GLY A 26 -6.29 4.12 14.48
N TYR A 27 -4.96 4.17 14.40
CA TYR A 27 -4.08 3.93 15.54
C TYR A 27 -4.22 5.02 16.62
N HIS A 28 -4.27 6.28 16.21
CA HIS A 28 -4.48 7.40 17.13
C HIS A 28 -5.84 7.31 17.85
N ALA A 29 -6.90 6.93 17.13
CA ALA A 29 -8.22 6.75 17.71
C ALA A 29 -8.27 5.64 18.77
N ILE A 30 -7.63 4.49 18.51
CA ILE A 30 -7.61 3.39 19.49
C ILE A 30 -6.75 3.71 20.72
N ARG A 31 -5.68 4.50 20.55
CA ARG A 31 -4.90 5.06 21.67
C ARG A 31 -5.72 5.97 22.58
N ARG A 32 -6.73 6.65 22.03
CA ARG A 32 -7.71 7.45 22.79
C ARG A 32 -8.91 6.65 23.28
N HIS A 33 -8.88 5.32 23.15
CA HIS A 33 -9.99 4.41 23.45
C HIS A 33 -11.29 4.68 22.66
N ASP A 34 -11.24 5.49 21.60
CA ASP A 34 -12.39 5.77 20.73
C ASP A 34 -12.54 4.66 19.67
N ARG A 35 -13.24 3.59 20.08
CA ARG A 35 -13.49 2.42 19.23
C ARG A 35 -14.35 2.76 18.00
N ALA A 36 -15.22 3.76 18.10
CA ALA A 36 -16.11 4.14 16.99
C ALA A 36 -15.31 4.82 15.87
N ARG A 37 -14.44 5.78 16.20
CA ARG A 37 -13.52 6.40 15.24
C ARG A 37 -12.54 5.38 14.68
N HIS A 38 -11.95 4.55 15.53
CA HIS A 38 -11.06 3.47 15.08
C HIS A 38 -11.73 2.61 14.01
N ARG A 39 -12.94 2.09 14.27
CA ARG A 39 -13.68 1.26 13.32
C ARG A 39 -13.92 1.96 11.99
N ARG A 40 -14.33 3.24 12.01
CA ARG A 40 -14.55 4.03 10.79
C ARG A 40 -13.26 4.15 9.96
N HIS A 41 -12.16 4.55 10.59
CA HIS A 41 -10.87 4.68 9.90
C HIS A 41 -10.36 3.36 9.35
N MET A 42 -10.50 2.24 10.09
CA MET A 42 -10.09 0.93 9.59
C MET A 42 -10.93 0.45 8.41
N LEU A 43 -12.26 0.70 8.42
CA LEU A 43 -13.12 0.38 7.28
C LEU A 43 -12.74 1.20 6.04
N CYS A 44 -12.45 2.50 6.21
CA CYS A 44 -11.94 3.34 5.13
C CYS A 44 -10.59 2.82 4.59
N ALA A 45 -9.65 2.46 5.48
CA ALA A 45 -8.35 1.91 5.07
C ALA A 45 -8.49 0.62 4.26
N VAL A 46 -9.38 -0.28 4.68
CA VAL A 46 -9.68 -1.52 3.95
C VAL A 46 -10.29 -1.22 2.58
N ALA A 47 -11.27 -0.31 2.52
CA ALA A 47 -11.91 0.06 1.26
C ALA A 47 -10.90 0.67 0.26
N VAL A 48 -10.04 1.57 0.74
CA VAL A 48 -8.98 2.18 -0.08
C VAL A 48 -7.94 1.15 -0.50
N SER A 49 -7.55 0.21 0.38
CA SER A 49 -6.64 -0.90 0.03
C SER A 49 -7.23 -1.83 -1.03
N ALA A 50 -8.53 -2.13 -0.95
CA ALA A 50 -9.21 -2.93 -1.95
C ALA A 50 -9.24 -2.21 -3.31
N LEU A 51 -9.52 -0.91 -3.32
CA LEU A 51 -9.49 -0.09 -4.52
C LEU A 51 -8.08 -0.04 -5.12
N PHE A 52 -7.04 0.13 -4.29
CA PHE A 52 -5.64 0.06 -4.70
C PHE A 52 -5.32 -1.29 -5.36
N PHE A 53 -5.73 -2.41 -4.76
CA PHE A 53 -5.47 -3.74 -5.31
C PHE A 53 -6.14 -3.95 -6.67
N VAL A 54 -7.39 -3.54 -6.82
CA VAL A 54 -8.11 -3.62 -8.11
C VAL A 54 -7.40 -2.78 -9.17
N SER A 55 -7.06 -1.53 -8.85
CA SER A 55 -6.33 -0.62 -9.74
C SER A 55 -4.95 -1.16 -10.13
N TYR A 56 -4.21 -1.73 -9.18
CA TYR A 56 -2.94 -2.42 -9.42
C TYR A 56 -3.07 -3.61 -10.37
N VAL A 57 -4.05 -4.48 -10.15
CA VAL A 57 -4.28 -5.64 -11.03
C VAL A 57 -4.64 -5.19 -12.45
N ILE A 58 -5.51 -4.18 -12.59
CA ILE A 58 -5.87 -3.62 -13.90
C ILE A 58 -4.62 -3.08 -14.62
N TYR A 59 -3.80 -2.29 -13.93
CA TYR A 59 -2.54 -1.78 -14.47
C TYR A 59 -1.63 -2.92 -14.94
N HIS A 60 -1.44 -3.96 -14.13
CA HIS A 60 -0.54 -5.06 -14.47
C HIS A 60 -1.06 -5.91 -15.64
N LEU A 61 -2.38 -6.08 -15.76
CA LEU A 61 -3.01 -6.77 -16.89
C LEU A 61 -2.93 -5.98 -18.20
N GLN A 62 -2.96 -4.64 -18.14
CA GLN A 62 -2.99 -3.78 -19.33
C GLN A 62 -1.62 -3.27 -19.78
N ALA A 63 -0.75 -2.88 -18.83
CA ALA A 63 0.57 -2.33 -19.11
C ALA A 63 1.66 -3.40 -19.28
N GLY A 64 1.40 -4.64 -18.85
CA GLY A 64 2.41 -5.68 -18.76
C GLY A 64 3.46 -5.38 -17.68
N SER A 65 4.60 -6.08 -17.75
CA SER A 65 5.74 -5.80 -16.86
C SER A 65 6.60 -4.70 -17.48
N VAL A 66 6.68 -3.53 -16.82
CA VAL A 66 7.61 -2.46 -17.23
C VAL A 66 9.01 -2.85 -16.74
N PRO A 67 9.95 -3.16 -17.63
CA PRO A 67 11.33 -3.42 -17.22
C PRO A 67 11.92 -2.12 -16.66
N TYR A 68 12.66 -2.21 -15.55
CA TYR A 68 13.38 -1.05 -15.05
C TYR A 68 14.43 -0.64 -16.09
N PRO A 69 14.40 0.61 -16.61
CA PRO A 69 15.13 0.99 -17.82
C PRO A 69 16.65 1.06 -17.61
N LEU A 70 17.10 1.24 -16.36
CA LEU A 70 18.51 1.43 -16.02
C LEU A 70 19.12 0.12 -15.50
N HIS A 71 20.34 -0.21 -15.93
CA HIS A 71 21.12 -1.36 -15.45
C HIS A 71 22.14 -0.95 -14.37
N ASP A 72 21.82 0.07 -13.58
CA ASP A 72 22.71 0.64 -12.56
C ASP A 72 22.33 0.19 -11.14
N TRP A 73 23.11 0.64 -10.14
CA TRP A 73 22.87 0.40 -8.70
C TRP A 73 21.46 0.79 -8.23
N THR A 74 20.81 1.74 -8.91
CA THR A 74 19.42 2.17 -8.66
C THR A 74 18.40 1.05 -8.90
N ARG A 75 18.68 0.13 -9.84
CA ARG A 75 17.86 -1.07 -10.10
C ARG A 75 17.93 -2.05 -8.93
N THR A 76 19.11 -2.27 -8.38
CA THR A 76 19.30 -3.13 -7.20
C THR A 76 18.52 -2.57 -6.01
N LEU A 77 18.62 -1.26 -5.76
CA LEU A 77 17.87 -0.59 -4.70
C LEU A 77 16.35 -0.73 -4.90
N TYR A 78 15.88 -0.58 -6.14
CA TYR A 78 14.47 -0.79 -6.50
C TYR A 78 13.99 -2.19 -6.14
N PHE A 79 14.71 -3.25 -6.53
CA PHE A 79 14.31 -4.63 -6.22
C PHE A 79 14.42 -4.97 -4.73
N VAL A 80 15.42 -4.42 -4.03
CA VAL A 80 15.58 -4.60 -2.57
C VAL A 80 14.39 -4.02 -1.80
N ILE A 81 13.72 -2.97 -2.31
CA ILE A 81 12.52 -2.40 -1.70
C ILE A 81 11.25 -3.09 -2.22
N LEU A 82 11.17 -3.33 -3.53
CA LEU A 82 10.00 -3.89 -4.18
C LEU A 82 9.73 -5.32 -3.73
N LEU A 83 10.76 -6.17 -3.65
CA LEU A 83 10.56 -7.58 -3.33
C LEU A 83 9.97 -7.76 -1.92
N PRO A 84 10.52 -7.14 -0.85
CA PRO A 84 9.87 -7.14 0.46
C PRO A 84 8.48 -6.50 0.43
N HIS A 85 8.27 -5.41 -0.32
CA HIS A 85 6.95 -4.78 -0.44
C HIS A 85 5.89 -5.76 -0.94
N ILE A 86 6.15 -6.48 -2.04
CA ILE A 86 5.21 -7.44 -2.62
C ILE A 86 4.97 -8.61 -1.65
N VAL A 87 6.03 -9.17 -1.06
CA VAL A 87 5.91 -10.29 -0.12
C VAL A 87 5.09 -9.89 1.11
N LEU A 88 5.39 -8.73 1.72
CA LEU A 88 4.63 -8.24 2.86
C LEU A 88 3.19 -7.90 2.46
N ALA A 89 2.95 -7.29 1.29
CA ALA A 89 1.60 -7.00 0.81
C ALA A 89 0.77 -8.28 0.66
N ALA A 90 1.36 -9.34 0.10
CA ALA A 90 0.73 -10.64 -0.07
C ALA A 90 0.37 -11.31 1.27
N VAL A 91 1.18 -11.10 2.32
CA VAL A 91 0.90 -11.61 3.68
C VAL A 91 -0.11 -10.73 4.42
N VAL A 92 -0.02 -9.40 4.28
CA VAL A 92 -0.90 -8.45 4.96
C VAL A 92 -2.34 -8.61 4.47
N ALA A 93 -2.58 -8.84 3.18
CA ALA A 93 -3.91 -9.00 2.61
C ALA A 93 -4.78 -10.05 3.32
N PRO A 94 -4.38 -11.34 3.44
CA PRO A 94 -5.16 -12.34 4.17
C PRO A 94 -5.20 -12.03 5.68
N CYS A 95 -4.15 -11.47 6.27
CA CYS A 95 -4.16 -11.07 7.68
C CYS A 95 -5.22 -9.99 7.99
N VAL A 96 -5.43 -9.02 7.09
CA VAL A 96 -6.47 -7.98 7.21
C VAL A 96 -7.86 -8.61 7.17
N LEU A 97 -8.08 -9.60 6.30
CA LEU A 97 -9.36 -10.35 6.26
C LEU A 97 -9.62 -11.10 7.58
N ILE A 98 -8.60 -11.73 8.15
CA ILE A 98 -8.69 -12.40 9.46
C ILE A 98 -8.98 -11.38 10.57
N LEU A 99 -8.37 -10.19 10.53
CA LEU A 99 -8.63 -9.10 11.48
C LEU A 99 -10.08 -8.62 11.42
N LEU A 100 -10.63 -8.46 10.21
CA LEU A 100 -12.04 -8.11 10.00
C LEU A 100 -12.95 -9.21 10.53
N PHE A 101 -12.65 -10.47 10.23
CA PHE A 101 -13.41 -11.61 10.73
C PHE A 101 -13.43 -11.68 12.27
N HIS A 102 -12.29 -11.44 12.92
CA HIS A 102 -12.22 -11.35 14.38
C HIS A 102 -13.01 -10.17 14.93
N ALA A 103 -13.00 -9.02 14.26
CA ALA A 103 -13.81 -7.86 14.64
C ALA A 103 -15.32 -8.16 14.52
N PHE A 104 -15.76 -8.80 13.44
CA PHE A 104 -17.16 -9.19 13.24
C PHE A 104 -17.64 -10.23 14.24
N ARG A 105 -16.79 -11.19 14.63
CA ARG A 105 -17.10 -12.17 15.69
C ARG A 105 -16.97 -11.62 17.11
N GLY A 106 -16.69 -10.33 17.29
CA GLY A 106 -16.51 -9.72 18.62
C GLY A 106 -15.28 -10.23 19.39
N ARG A 107 -14.34 -10.90 18.73
CA ARG A 107 -13.14 -11.49 19.35
C ARG A 107 -12.01 -10.46 19.44
N PHE A 108 -12.27 -9.37 20.18
CA PHE A 108 -11.36 -8.21 20.24
C PHE A 108 -9.97 -8.54 20.80
N ASP A 109 -9.84 -9.50 21.72
CA ASP A 109 -8.52 -9.89 22.26
C ASP A 109 -7.60 -10.55 21.23
N ARG A 110 -8.20 -11.34 20.32
CA ARG A 110 -7.45 -11.95 19.20
C ARG A 110 -7.18 -10.91 18.12
N HIS A 111 -8.16 -10.05 17.83
CA HIS A 111 -7.99 -8.92 16.93
C HIS A 111 -6.83 -8.01 17.36
N ALA A 112 -6.78 -7.58 18.63
CA ALA A 112 -5.73 -6.70 19.13
C ALA A 112 -4.33 -7.35 19.10
N ARG A 113 -4.24 -8.65 19.42
CA ARG A 113 -2.97 -9.39 19.32
C ARG A 113 -2.43 -9.42 17.90
N LEU A 114 -3.28 -9.80 16.94
CA LEU A 114 -2.89 -9.87 15.53
C LEU A 114 -2.64 -8.46 14.96
N ALA A 115 -3.45 -7.47 15.32
CA ALA A 115 -3.34 -6.10 14.82
C ALA A 115 -2.00 -5.46 15.18
N ARG A 116 -1.44 -5.77 16.36
CA ARG A 116 -0.10 -5.28 16.75
C ARG A 116 1.02 -5.77 15.85
N LEU A 117 0.87 -6.95 15.24
CA LEU A 117 1.85 -7.49 14.29
C LEU A 117 1.59 -7.00 12.86
N VAL A 118 0.31 -6.95 12.46
CA VAL A 118 -0.08 -6.60 11.09
C VAL A 118 0.05 -5.11 10.82
N TRP A 119 -0.22 -4.25 11.81
CA TRP A 119 -0.22 -2.80 11.64
C TRP A 119 1.14 -2.23 11.18
N PRO A 120 2.30 -2.60 11.78
CA PRO A 120 3.60 -2.15 11.30
C PRO A 120 3.89 -2.61 9.87
N ALA A 121 3.58 -3.87 9.54
CA ALA A 121 3.76 -4.40 8.20
C ALA A 121 2.87 -3.65 7.18
N TRP A 122 1.64 -3.32 7.55
CA TRP A 122 0.71 -2.62 6.67
C TRP A 122 1.16 -1.18 6.41
N ILE A 123 1.63 -0.45 7.43
CA ILE A 123 2.25 0.87 7.26
C ILE A 123 3.48 0.78 6.37
N PHE A 124 4.36 -0.20 6.60
CA PHE A 124 5.55 -0.41 5.78
C PHE A 124 5.19 -0.59 4.31
N VAL A 125 4.21 -1.43 3.99
CA VAL A 125 3.71 -1.64 2.62
C VAL A 125 3.19 -0.33 2.04
N SER A 126 2.36 0.43 2.75
CA SER A 126 1.85 1.72 2.24
C SER A 126 2.96 2.73 1.93
N VAL A 127 3.97 2.86 2.81
CA VAL A 127 5.08 3.80 2.61
C VAL A 127 6.01 3.35 1.48
N SER A 128 6.38 2.06 1.45
CA SER A 128 7.24 1.52 0.40
C SER A 128 6.58 1.56 -0.98
N GLY A 129 5.26 1.44 -1.09
CA GLY A 129 4.53 1.59 -2.35
C GLY A 129 4.68 2.99 -2.94
N VAL A 130 4.65 4.04 -2.11
CA VAL A 130 4.89 5.43 -2.55
C VAL A 130 6.35 5.62 -2.94
N ALA A 131 7.29 5.06 -2.15
CA ALA A 131 8.72 5.15 -2.46
C ALA A 131 9.08 4.51 -3.81
N VAL A 132 8.54 3.31 -4.10
CA VAL A 132 8.72 2.61 -5.38
C VAL A 132 8.19 3.46 -6.54
N TYR A 133 7.03 4.09 -6.39
CA TYR A 133 6.48 5.01 -7.39
C TYR A 133 7.39 6.22 -7.63
N LEU A 134 7.86 6.87 -6.56
CA LEU A 134 8.77 8.02 -6.67
C LEU A 134 10.08 7.63 -7.36
N MET A 135 10.63 6.46 -7.05
CA MET A 135 11.86 5.96 -7.69
C MET A 135 11.68 5.71 -9.20
N LEU A 136 10.55 5.13 -9.61
CA LEU A 136 10.26 4.83 -11.01
C LEU A 136 9.92 6.06 -11.84
N TYR A 137 9.05 6.93 -11.34
CA TYR A 137 8.46 8.00 -12.14
C TYR A 137 9.10 9.36 -11.93
N GLN A 138 9.47 9.71 -10.69
CA GLN A 138 10.07 11.01 -10.41
C GLN A 138 11.58 10.96 -10.53
N TRP A 139 12.24 9.95 -9.93
CA TRP A 139 13.70 9.87 -9.94
C TRP A 139 14.25 9.33 -11.26
N ALA A 140 13.83 8.13 -11.68
CA ALA A 140 14.31 7.58 -12.95
C ALA A 140 13.81 8.40 -14.16
N GLY A 141 12.59 8.95 -14.11
CA GLY A 141 12.09 9.89 -15.12
C GLY A 141 12.91 11.17 -15.22
N ALA A 142 13.28 11.78 -14.08
CA ALA A 142 14.13 12.97 -14.07
C ALA A 142 15.55 12.69 -14.58
N ILE A 143 16.15 11.55 -14.23
CA ILE A 143 17.48 11.16 -14.73
C ILE A 143 17.44 10.94 -16.25
N ALA A 144 16.42 10.25 -16.76
CA ALA A 144 16.26 10.03 -18.20
C ALA A 144 16.10 11.34 -18.98
N SER A 145 15.48 12.37 -18.39
CA SER A 145 15.33 13.70 -19.00
C SER A 145 16.60 14.56 -18.99
N GLN A 146 17.60 14.25 -18.16
CA GLN A 146 18.89 14.96 -18.12
C GLN A 146 19.96 14.32 -19.02
N GLY A 147 19.72 13.10 -19.51
CA GLY A 147 20.64 12.37 -20.41
C GLY A 147 20.39 12.58 -21.91
N ASN A 148 19.49 13.50 -22.28
CA ASN A 148 19.15 13.87 -23.65
C ASN A 148 19.25 15.39 -23.83
#